data_AF-A0A1U8NY53-F1
#
_entry.id   AF-A0A1U8NY53-F1
#
_cell.length_a   1.000
_cell.length_b   1.000
_cell.length_c   1.000
_cell.angle_alpha   90.00
_cell.angle_beta   90.00
_cell.angle_gamma   90.00
#
_symmetry.space_group_name_H-M   'P 1'
#
loop_
_entity.id
_entity.type
_entity.pdbx_description
1 polymer ?
#
loop_
_entity_poly.entity_id
_entity_poly.type
_entity_poly.pdbx_seq_one_letter_code
_entity_poly.pdbx_strand_id
1 'polypeptide(L)'
;MSLIPSFFGNRRSNNVFDPFSLDLWDPLKDFPVSTRSPETSDFVDARIDWRETPEAHVFKADVPGLKKEEVKVQVEDDRVLQISGERNVEKEDKNDTWHRLERSSGKFMRRFRLLENVKMDQVKASMENGVLTVTVPKMEVKKPDVKAIDISG
;
A
#
# COMPACT_ATOMS: atom_id res chain seq x y z
N MET A 1 -35.76 -38.07 20.23
CA MET A 1 -35.59 -36.64 19.90
C MET A 1 -34.13 -36.40 19.58
N SER A 2 -33.85 -35.76 18.44
CA SER A 2 -32.54 -35.61 17.81
C SER A 2 -31.66 -34.55 18.48
N LEU A 3 -30.36 -34.83 18.56
CA LEU A 3 -29.26 -33.86 18.75
C LEU A 3 -28.45 -33.82 17.45
N ILE A 4 -28.20 -32.63 16.91
CA ILE A 4 -27.18 -32.35 15.88
C ILE A 4 -26.54 -31.01 16.21
N PRO A 5 -25.20 -30.95 16.33
CA PRO A 5 -24.45 -29.76 15.94
C PRO A 5 -23.65 -30.03 14.66
N SER A 6 -23.75 -29.09 13.73
CA SER A 6 -23.12 -29.09 12.42
C SER A 6 -21.66 -28.62 12.48
N PHE A 7 -20.79 -29.30 11.73
CA PHE A 7 -19.38 -28.98 11.50
C PHE A 7 -19.19 -28.02 10.31
N PHE A 8 -18.40 -26.95 10.47
CA PHE A 8 -17.53 -26.32 9.46
C PHE A 8 -16.41 -25.57 10.23
N GLY A 9 -15.09 -25.75 10.11
CA GLY A 9 -14.29 -26.49 9.14
C GLY A 9 -13.53 -25.53 8.22
N ASN A 10 -12.39 -24.98 8.66
CA ASN A 10 -11.26 -24.68 7.76
C ASN A 10 -9.93 -24.63 8.54
N ARG A 11 -9.32 -25.81 8.66
CA ARG A 11 -7.88 -25.98 8.91
C ARG A 11 -7.15 -25.73 7.59
N ARG A 12 -6.18 -24.82 7.55
CA ARG A 12 -5.12 -24.89 6.53
C ARG A 12 -3.92 -25.57 7.16
N SER A 13 -3.61 -26.77 6.70
CA SER A 13 -2.42 -27.52 7.09
C SER A 13 -1.19 -26.94 6.39
N ASN A 14 -0.13 -26.72 7.15
CA ASN A 14 1.22 -26.59 6.60
C ASN A 14 1.66 -27.97 6.09
N ASN A 15 1.67 -28.17 4.77
CA ASN A 15 2.36 -29.30 4.16
C ASN A 15 3.78 -28.87 3.78
N VAL A 16 4.79 -29.57 4.32
CA VAL A 16 6.23 -29.32 4.17
C VAL A 16 6.84 -30.14 3.01
N PHE A 17 6.03 -30.83 2.21
CA PHE A 17 6.50 -31.71 1.13
C PHE A 17 5.62 -31.54 -0.13
N ASP A 18 5.76 -30.41 -0.81
CA ASP A 18 5.24 -30.22 -2.17
C ASP A 18 6.38 -29.70 -3.09
N PRO A 19 6.87 -30.52 -4.05
CA PRO A 19 8.01 -30.20 -4.91
C PRO A 19 7.70 -29.18 -6.03
N PHE A 20 6.48 -28.64 -6.09
CA PHE A 20 6.12 -27.54 -7.00
C PHE A 20 5.81 -26.21 -6.27
N SER A 21 6.18 -26.10 -4.99
CA SER A 21 6.18 -24.80 -4.30
C SER A 21 7.33 -23.96 -4.83
N LEU A 22 7.02 -22.91 -5.60
CA LEU A 22 7.95 -21.91 -6.11
C LEU A 22 8.53 -21.06 -4.96
N ASP A 23 9.30 -21.69 -4.08
CA ASP A 23 10.04 -21.07 -2.99
C ASP A 23 11.48 -20.71 -3.40
N LEU A 24 11.83 -20.82 -4.68
CA LEU A 24 13.18 -20.51 -5.16
C LEU A 24 13.30 -19.16 -5.88
N TRP A 25 12.19 -18.46 -6.14
CA TRP A 25 12.18 -17.15 -6.79
C TRP A 25 10.95 -16.33 -6.35
N ASP A 26 10.92 -15.94 -5.08
CA ASP A 26 9.98 -14.91 -4.62
C ASP A 26 10.78 -13.67 -4.18
N PRO A 27 10.81 -12.59 -4.99
CA PRO A 27 11.51 -11.34 -4.67
C PRO A 27 10.82 -10.56 -3.54
N LEU A 28 9.73 -11.10 -2.97
CA LEU A 28 9.08 -10.59 -1.76
C LEU A 28 9.51 -11.28 -0.46
N LYS A 29 10.50 -12.17 -0.46
CA LYS A 29 10.95 -12.86 0.78
C LYS A 29 11.56 -11.94 1.84
N ASP A 30 12.01 -10.75 1.46
CA ASP A 30 12.47 -9.71 2.38
C ASP A 30 11.37 -8.73 2.80
N PHE A 31 10.12 -8.95 2.35
CA PHE A 31 8.98 -8.24 2.91
C PHE A 31 8.57 -8.96 4.20
N PRO A 32 8.59 -8.28 5.36
CA PRO A 32 7.86 -8.78 6.50
C PRO A 32 6.37 -8.75 6.11
N VAL A 33 5.80 -9.89 5.72
CA VAL A 33 4.39 -10.11 5.98
C VAL A 33 4.25 -9.89 7.48
N SER A 34 3.62 -8.77 7.83
CA SER A 34 3.51 -8.29 9.19
C SER A 34 2.93 -9.40 10.07
N THR A 35 3.79 -10.14 10.77
CA THR A 35 3.47 -10.70 12.06
C THR A 35 3.16 -9.48 12.91
N ARG A 36 1.87 -9.20 13.05
CA ARG A 36 1.27 -8.08 13.77
C ARG A 36 1.99 -7.90 15.11
N SER A 37 2.98 -7.00 15.15
CA SER A 37 3.57 -6.54 16.40
C SER A 37 2.54 -5.61 17.07
N PRO A 38 2.40 -5.61 18.40
CA PRO A 38 1.33 -4.87 19.08
C PRO A 38 1.45 -3.35 18.98
N GLU A 39 2.57 -2.83 18.46
CA GLU A 39 2.95 -1.41 18.49
C GLU A 39 2.42 -0.58 17.29
N THR A 40 1.59 -1.17 16.42
CA THR A 40 1.02 -0.48 15.22
C THR A 40 -0.49 -0.22 15.30
N SER A 41 -1.07 -0.25 16.50
CA SER A 41 -2.52 -0.14 16.73
C SER A 41 -3.17 1.22 16.42
N ASP A 42 -2.39 2.26 16.16
CA ASP A 42 -2.89 3.64 16.20
C ASP A 42 -3.16 4.27 14.82
N PHE A 43 -2.87 3.54 13.73
CA PHE A 43 -3.08 4.04 12.38
C PHE A 43 -4.37 3.48 11.77
N VAL A 44 -5.24 4.38 11.30
CA VAL A 44 -6.36 4.04 10.44
C VAL A 44 -5.89 3.78 9.02
N ASP A 45 -6.56 2.84 8.34
CA ASP A 45 -6.17 2.45 6.99
C ASP A 45 -6.62 3.50 5.97
N ALA A 46 -5.67 4.05 5.22
CA ALA A 46 -5.93 4.85 4.03
C ALA A 46 -5.87 3.92 2.81
N ARG A 47 -6.95 3.89 2.03
CA ARG A 47 -7.03 3.09 0.80
C ARG A 47 -6.18 3.73 -0.27
N ILE A 48 -5.25 2.96 -0.83
CA ILE A 48 -4.31 3.44 -1.85
C ILE A 48 -4.21 2.43 -2.98
N ASP A 49 -4.40 2.93 -4.19
CA ASP A 49 -4.10 2.22 -5.43
C ASP A 49 -2.72 2.63 -5.92
N TRP A 50 -1.94 1.64 -6.37
CA TRP A 50 -0.66 1.86 -7.02
C TRP A 50 -0.69 1.22 -8.40
N ARG A 51 -0.46 2.03 -9.44
CA ARG A 51 -0.28 1.57 -10.81
C ARG A 51 1.04 2.04 -11.39
N GLU A 52 1.56 1.26 -12.31
CA GLU A 52 2.78 1.55 -13.06
C GLU A 52 2.43 1.76 -14.53
N THR A 53 2.88 2.88 -15.09
CA THR A 53 2.85 3.15 -16.54
C THR A 53 4.26 3.06 -17.10
N PRO A 54 4.45 3.04 -18.43
CA PRO A 54 5.80 3.10 -19.02
C PRO A 54 6.61 4.32 -18.57
N GLU A 55 5.92 5.43 -18.25
CA GLU A 55 6.54 6.72 -17.96
C GLU A 55 6.64 7.04 -16.46
N ALA A 56 5.79 6.46 -15.60
CA ALA A 56 5.72 6.83 -14.19
C ALA A 56 5.07 5.75 -13.30
N HIS A 57 5.33 5.83 -12.00
CA HIS A 57 4.45 5.23 -10.99
C HIS A 57 3.41 6.25 -10.54
N VAL A 58 2.16 5.83 -10.42
CA VAL A 58 1.03 6.68 -10.00
C VAL A 58 0.35 6.04 -8.79
N PHE A 59 0.32 6.77 -7.69
CA PHE A 59 -0.36 6.40 -6.46
C PHE A 59 -1.61 7.25 -6.33
N LYS A 60 -2.74 6.63 -6.00
CA LYS A 60 -4.01 7.32 -5.69
C LYS A 60 -4.45 6.93 -4.30
N ALA A 61 -4.58 7.90 -3.40
CA ALA A 61 -4.99 7.69 -2.03
C ALA A 61 -6.30 8.41 -1.74
N ASP A 62 -7.25 7.68 -1.14
CA ASP A 62 -8.52 8.25 -0.71
C ASP A 62 -8.36 8.97 0.64
N VAL A 63 -8.44 10.29 0.57
CA VAL A 63 -8.28 11.21 1.71
C VAL A 63 -9.46 12.19 1.82
N PRO A 64 -10.72 11.71 1.82
CA PRO A 64 -11.88 12.59 1.87
C PRO A 64 -11.91 13.38 3.19
N GLY A 65 -12.34 14.63 3.10
CA GLY A 65 -12.48 15.54 4.24
C GLY A 65 -11.17 16.18 4.72
N LEU A 66 -10.02 15.84 4.14
CA LEU A 66 -8.74 16.44 4.49
C LEU A 66 -8.40 17.61 3.57
N LYS A 67 -7.73 18.61 4.13
CA LYS A 67 -7.11 19.69 3.38
C LYS A 67 -5.70 19.30 2.93
N LYS A 68 -5.16 20.02 1.94
CA LYS A 68 -3.84 19.72 1.36
C LYS A 68 -2.73 19.83 2.41
N GLU A 69 -2.90 20.71 3.37
CA GLU A 69 -1.95 20.99 4.44
C GLU A 69 -1.94 19.89 5.52
N GLU A 70 -2.99 19.06 5.58
CA GLU A 70 -3.16 17.97 6.55
C GLU A 70 -2.60 16.64 6.04
N VAL A 71 -2.20 16.58 4.76
CA VAL A 71 -1.63 15.40 4.13
C VAL A 71 -0.18 15.67 3.77
N LYS A 72 0.71 14.80 4.24
CA LYS A 72 2.16 14.90 4.02
C LYS A 72 2.61 13.79 3.08
N VAL A 73 3.34 14.19 2.03
CA VAL A 73 4.00 13.28 1.09
C VAL A 73 5.50 13.50 1.19
N GLN A 74 6.26 12.44 1.44
CA GLN A 74 7.72 12.50 1.59
C GLN A 74 8.37 11.36 0.81
N VAL A 75 9.58 11.59 0.32
CA VAL A 75 10.46 10.54 -0.17
C VAL A 75 11.67 10.50 0.75
N GLU A 76 11.92 9.34 1.35
CA GLU A 76 13.07 9.09 2.23
C GLU A 76 14.25 8.53 1.42
N ASP A 77 15.46 8.59 2.00
CA ASP A 77 16.74 8.29 1.34
C ASP A 77 16.78 6.88 0.70
N ASP A 78 16.09 5.91 1.30
CA ASP A 78 16.00 4.53 0.80
C ASP A 78 14.96 4.35 -0.33
N ARG A 79 14.64 5.42 -1.07
CA ARG A 79 13.64 5.45 -2.15
C ARG A 79 12.26 5.02 -1.66
N VAL A 80 11.91 5.43 -0.44
CA VAL A 80 10.63 5.09 0.18
C VAL A 80 9.70 6.29 0.09
N LEU A 81 8.62 6.13 -0.67
CA LEU A 81 7.51 7.07 -0.70
C LEU A 81 6.64 6.86 0.55
N GLN A 82 6.52 7.89 1.37
CA GLN A 82 5.65 7.92 2.54
C GLN A 82 4.49 8.90 2.30
N ILE A 83 3.27 8.41 2.50
CA ILE A 83 2.04 9.20 2.50
C ILE A 83 1.45 9.10 3.91
N SER A 84 1.30 10.24 4.59
CA SER A 84 0.77 10.29 5.95
C SER A 84 -0.16 11.48 6.16
N GLY A 85 -0.98 11.41 7.21
CA GLY A 85 -1.88 12.48 7.60
C GLY A 85 -2.73 12.07 8.80
N GLU A 86 -3.65 12.95 9.19
CA GLU A 86 -4.53 12.71 10.33
C GLU A 86 -5.95 13.15 10.00
N ARG A 87 -6.90 12.21 10.15
CA ARG A 87 -8.32 12.50 10.02
C ARG A 87 -8.91 12.75 11.39
N ASN A 88 -9.17 14.03 11.66
CA ASN A 88 -9.82 14.46 12.89
C ASN A 88 -11.31 14.08 12.88
N VAL A 89 -11.83 13.69 14.04
CA VAL A 89 -13.27 13.69 14.28
C VAL A 89 -13.71 15.16 14.34
N GLU A 90 -14.80 15.51 13.66
CA GLU A 90 -15.45 16.80 13.87
C GLU A 90 -15.72 16.96 15.37
N LYS A 91 -15.39 18.12 15.95
CA LYS A 91 -15.52 18.35 17.39
C LYS A 91 -16.94 17.99 17.83
N GLU A 92 -17.05 16.94 18.62
CA GLU A 92 -18.32 16.50 19.19
C GLU A 92 -18.85 17.61 20.09
N ASP A 93 -19.94 18.26 19.68
CA ASP A 93 -20.64 19.17 20.57
C ASP A 93 -21.31 18.33 21.66
N LYS A 94 -21.22 18.79 22.91
CA LYS A 94 -21.75 18.03 24.08
C LYS A 94 -23.27 17.80 24.03
N ASN A 95 -23.96 18.45 23.09
CA ASN A 95 -25.40 18.35 22.90
C ASN A 95 -25.79 17.44 21.72
N ASP A 96 -24.83 16.87 20.99
CA ASP A 96 -25.12 16.06 19.82
C ASP A 96 -25.43 14.60 20.20
N THR A 97 -26.49 14.04 19.61
CA THR A 97 -26.82 12.61 19.74
C THR A 97 -26.45 11.89 18.44
N TRP A 98 -25.38 11.10 18.50
CA TRP A 98 -24.93 10.29 17.37
C TRP A 98 -25.72 8.99 17.29
N HIS A 99 -26.51 8.82 16.24
CA HIS A 99 -27.22 7.56 15.99
C HIS A 99 -26.31 6.48 15.39
N ARG A 100 -25.27 6.88 14.64
CA ARG A 100 -24.32 5.96 13.99
C ARG A 100 -23.03 6.68 13.60
N LEU A 101 -21.89 6.04 13.83
CA LEU A 101 -20.55 6.53 13.46
C LEU A 101 -19.82 5.42 12.69
N GLU A 102 -19.68 5.59 11.36
CA GLU A 102 -18.98 4.62 10.50
C GLU A 102 -17.63 5.14 9.99
N ARG A 103 -17.49 6.47 9.92
CA ARG A 103 -16.28 7.11 9.43
C ARG A 103 -15.14 6.84 10.40
N SER A 104 -14.06 6.24 9.91
CA SER A 104 -12.85 6.06 10.71
C SER A 104 -12.13 7.39 10.92
N SER A 105 -11.57 7.60 12.11
CA SER A 105 -10.78 8.77 12.48
C SER A 105 -9.46 8.34 13.09
N GLY A 106 -8.42 9.15 12.90
CA GLY A 106 -7.08 8.88 13.41
C GLY A 106 -6.00 9.19 12.38
N LYS A 107 -4.76 8.90 12.77
CA LYS A 107 -3.58 9.07 11.91
C LYS A 107 -3.54 7.95 10.88
N PHE A 108 -3.02 8.23 9.70
CA PHE A 108 -2.70 7.19 8.72
C PHE A 108 -1.26 7.38 8.23
N MET A 109 -0.63 6.25 7.89
CA MET A 109 0.70 6.22 7.29
C MET A 109 0.80 5.03 6.36
N ARG A 110 1.21 5.27 5.12
CA ARG A 110 1.46 4.23 4.11
C ARG A 110 2.82 4.47 3.48
N ARG A 111 3.62 3.42 3.36
CA ARG A 111 4.99 3.46 2.82
C ARG A 111 5.11 2.51 1.64
N PHE A 112 5.76 2.98 0.57
CA PHE A 112 5.98 2.22 -0.66
C PHE A 112 7.44 2.34 -1.06
N ARG A 113 8.11 1.21 -1.26
CA ARG A 113 9.48 1.20 -1.80
C ARG A 113 9.40 1.35 -3.32
N LEU A 114 10.05 2.37 -3.84
CA LEU A 114 10.13 2.65 -5.27
C LEU A 114 11.29 1.86 -5.90
N LEU A 115 11.15 1.52 -7.18
CA LEU A 115 12.21 0.87 -7.95
C LEU A 115 13.36 1.84 -8.25
N GLU A 116 14.48 1.30 -8.73
CA GLU A 116 15.71 2.08 -8.89
C GLU A 116 15.64 3.16 -9.99
N ASN A 117 14.81 2.94 -11.01
CA ASN A 117 14.77 3.74 -12.23
C ASN A 117 13.77 4.90 -12.14
N VAL A 118 13.85 5.71 -11.09
CA VAL A 118 12.85 6.73 -10.78
C VAL A 118 13.49 8.08 -10.48
N LYS A 119 12.91 9.17 -11.03
CA LYS A 119 13.38 10.55 -10.84
C LYS A 119 12.77 11.15 -9.56
N MET A 120 13.48 11.01 -8.44
CA MET A 120 13.00 11.47 -7.12
C MET A 120 12.77 12.99 -7.03
N ASP A 121 13.59 13.77 -7.71
CA ASP A 121 13.48 15.24 -7.69
C ASP A 121 12.27 15.77 -8.48
N GLN A 122 11.58 14.90 -9.23
CA GLN A 122 10.47 15.27 -10.11
C GLN A 122 9.13 14.70 -9.64
N VAL A 123 9.04 14.27 -8.38
CA VAL A 123 7.77 13.81 -7.80
C VAL A 123 6.78 14.95 -7.74
N LYS A 124 5.56 14.67 -8.21
CA LYS A 124 4.44 15.63 -8.20
C LYS A 124 3.28 15.05 -7.41
N ALA A 125 2.62 15.89 -6.62
CA ALA A 125 1.41 15.54 -5.89
C ALA A 125 0.30 16.54 -6.21
N SER A 126 -0.91 16.05 -6.42
CA SER A 126 -2.12 16.86 -6.57
C SER A 126 -3.25 16.24 -5.76
N MET A 127 -4.19 17.06 -5.30
CA MET A 127 -5.35 16.59 -4.57
C MET A 127 -6.61 17.23 -5.16
N GLU A 128 -7.56 16.39 -5.55
CA GLU A 128 -8.81 16.78 -6.18
C GLU A 128 -9.93 15.87 -5.69
N ASN A 129 -11.08 16.45 -5.33
CA ASN A 129 -12.28 15.71 -4.90
C ASN A 129 -12.04 14.67 -3.80
N GLY A 130 -11.14 14.96 -2.85
CA GLY A 130 -10.80 14.05 -1.75
C GLY A 130 -9.85 12.91 -2.13
N VAL A 131 -9.26 12.95 -3.33
CA VAL A 131 -8.27 11.96 -3.79
C VAL A 131 -6.92 12.62 -3.98
N LEU A 132 -5.91 12.11 -3.28
CA LEU A 132 -4.51 12.47 -3.49
C LEU A 132 -3.93 11.63 -4.62
N THR A 133 -3.36 12.26 -5.63
CA THR A 133 -2.61 11.62 -6.70
C THR A 133 -1.13 11.98 -6.58
N VAL A 134 -0.26 10.99 -6.38
CA VAL A 134 1.20 11.16 -6.39
C VAL A 134 1.76 10.50 -7.65
N THR A 135 2.45 11.28 -8.46
CA THR A 135 3.10 10.81 -9.70
C THR A 135 4.61 10.88 -9.53
N VAL A 136 5.24 9.74 -9.76
CA VAL A 136 6.67 9.53 -9.58
C VAL A 136 7.27 9.13 -10.93
N PRO A 137 7.87 10.07 -11.68
CA PRO A 137 8.35 9.81 -13.04
C PRO A 137 9.49 8.80 -13.08
N LYS A 138 9.49 7.95 -14.10
CA LYS A 138 10.59 7.02 -14.36
C LYS A 138 11.75 7.71 -15.08
N MET A 139 12.94 7.15 -14.91
CA MET A 139 14.07 7.47 -15.77
C MET A 139 13.86 6.82 -17.14
N GLU A 140 14.28 7.51 -18.20
CA GLU A 140 14.29 6.93 -19.54
C GLU A 140 15.34 5.81 -19.57
N VAL A 141 14.89 4.57 -19.40
CA VAL A 141 15.74 3.41 -19.59
C VAL A 141 15.85 3.18 -21.10
N LYS A 142 17.05 3.36 -21.67
CA LYS A 142 17.32 2.93 -23.05
C LYS A 142 16.91 1.46 -23.15
N LYS A 143 16.02 1.12 -24.09
CA LYS A 143 15.64 -0.27 -24.34
C LYS A 143 16.93 -1.07 -24.54
N PRO A 144 17.13 -2.19 -23.82
CA PRO A 144 18.33 -2.99 -24.01
C PRO A 144 18.39 -3.45 -25.47
N ASP A 145 19.52 -3.22 -26.12
CA ASP A 145 19.78 -3.78 -27.45
C ASP A 145 19.81 -5.30 -27.30
N VAL A 146 18.73 -5.96 -27.72
CA VAL A 146 18.63 -7.42 -27.70
C VAL A 146 19.62 -7.96 -28.73
N LYS A 147 20.73 -8.53 -28.27
CA LYS A 147 21.65 -9.28 -29.13
C LYS A 147 21.21 -10.73 -29.21
N ALA A 148 20.94 -11.21 -30.42
CA ALA A 148 20.79 -12.64 -30.66
C ALA A 148 22.14 -13.32 -30.37
N ILE A 149 22.11 -14.40 -29.59
CA ILE A 149 23.28 -15.23 -29.32
C ILE A 149 23.09 -16.52 -30.10
N ASP A 150 24.00 -16.79 -31.04
CA ASP A 150 23.99 -18.05 -31.78
C ASP A 150 24.45 -19.20 -30.86
N ILE A 151 23.71 -20.32 -30.92
CA ILE A 151 24.04 -21.54 -30.18
C ILE A 151 24.95 -22.37 -31.08
N SER A 152 26.21 -22.55 -30.69
CA SER A 152 27.12 -23.49 -31.36
C SER A 152 26.98 -24.90 -30.79
N GLY A 153 27.15 -25.89 -31.67
CA GLY A 153 27.23 -27.32 -31.39
C GLY A 153 28.40 -27.96 -32.11
#